data_AF-A0A7X0J2H0-F1
#
_entry.id   AF-A0A7X0J2H0-F1
#
_cell.length_a   1.000
_cell.length_b   1.000
_cell.length_c   1.000
_cell.angle_alpha   90.00
_cell.angle_beta   90.00
_cell.angle_gamma   90.00
#
_symmetry.space_group_name_H-M   'P 1'
#
loop_
_entity.id
_entity.type
_entity.pdbx_description
1 polymer ?
#
loop_
_entity_poly.entity_id
_entity_poly.type
_entity_poly.pdbx_seq_one_letter_code
_entity_poly.pdbx_strand_id
1 'polypeptide(L)'
;MIKLSIKERREQFLFFIGIFLFTTALLSFGLFYDYNDGRMVSKKDLADKLEQNADFEKTVKEQRPTVDTSYKSIMTFDPGVQAVFLENDIKNSLASIKSNYDRKAYDQRYKTFLQVSQLYSALFYNRRELKGNRNDMDRLNKSLEDCKLSTRQLRQTIGSVSNK
;
A
#
# COMPACT_ATOMS: atom_id res chain seq x y z
N MET A 1 31.53 0.79 77.97
CA MET A 1 30.09 1.01 77.75
C MET A 1 29.80 2.47 78.14
N ILE A 2 29.80 3.38 77.18
CA ILE A 2 29.69 4.82 77.45
C ILE A 2 28.25 5.08 77.90
N LYS A 3 28.07 5.48 79.17
CA LYS A 3 26.76 5.90 79.70
C LYS A 3 26.51 7.33 79.25
N LEU A 4 25.96 7.51 78.05
CA LEU A 4 25.51 8.83 77.60
C LEU A 4 24.30 9.30 78.41
N SER A 5 24.29 10.58 78.73
CA SER A 5 23.21 11.23 79.49
C SER A 5 21.91 11.21 78.68
N ILE A 6 20.76 11.15 79.35
CA ILE A 6 19.42 11.08 78.72
C ILE A 6 19.21 12.25 77.74
N LYS A 7 19.80 13.42 78.03
CA LYS A 7 19.76 14.59 77.15
C LYS A 7 20.55 14.37 75.86
N GLU A 8 21.77 13.83 75.94
CA GLU A 8 22.63 13.56 74.77
C GLU A 8 22.03 12.48 73.87
N ARG A 9 21.40 11.45 74.47
CA ARG A 9 20.69 10.41 73.72
C ARG A 9 19.47 10.96 72.97
N ARG A 10 18.79 11.97 73.52
CA ARG A 10 17.66 12.63 72.86
C ARG A 10 18.11 13.48 71.68
N GLU A 11 19.18 14.25 71.83
CA GLU A 11 19.77 15.03 70.73
C GLU A 11 20.26 14.13 69.59
N GLN A 12 20.93 13.02 69.91
CA GLN A 12 21.34 12.02 68.92
C GLN A 12 20.14 11.38 68.22
N PHE A 13 19.08 11.06 68.95
CA PHE A 13 17.86 10.50 68.37
C PHE A 13 17.16 11.47 67.42
N LEU A 14 17.06 12.75 67.81
CA LEU A 14 16.50 13.80 66.95
C LEU A 14 17.35 14.02 65.69
N PHE A 15 18.67 13.99 65.82
CA PHE A 15 19.59 14.09 64.69
C PHE A 15 19.43 12.93 63.70
N PHE A 16 19.35 11.69 64.19
CA PHE A 16 19.13 10.52 63.33
C PHE A 16 17.75 10.53 62.65
N ILE A 17 16.71 11.00 63.34
CA ILE A 17 15.38 11.19 62.72
C ILE A 17 15.45 12.26 61.62
N GLY A 18 16.11 13.38 61.88
CA GLY A 18 16.26 14.46 60.91
C GLY A 18 16.97 13.97 59.63
N ILE A 19 18.08 13.25 59.78
CA ILE A 19 18.80 12.65 58.63
C ILE A 19 17.92 11.63 57.91
N PHE A 20 17.23 10.75 58.63
CA PHE A 20 16.38 9.72 58.03
C PHE A 20 15.24 10.31 57.20
N LEU A 21 14.57 11.35 57.72
CA LEU A 21 13.50 12.03 56.98
C LEU A 21 14.05 12.75 55.76
N PHE A 22 15.22 13.38 55.87
CA PHE A 22 15.86 14.09 54.76
C PHE A 22 16.28 13.13 53.64
N THR A 23 16.92 12.00 53.98
CA THR A 23 17.34 11.01 52.99
C THR A 23 16.15 10.31 52.35
N THR A 24 15.11 9.98 53.15
CA THR A 24 13.87 9.40 52.63
C THR A 24 13.19 10.37 51.68
N ALA A 25 13.08 11.65 52.04
CA ALA A 25 12.49 12.69 51.20
C ALA A 25 13.24 12.85 49.87
N LEU A 26 14.58 12.89 49.91
CA LEU A 26 15.41 12.97 48.69
C LEU A 26 15.27 11.74 47.81
N LEU A 27 15.18 10.54 48.38
CA LEU A 27 14.98 9.31 47.62
C LEU A 27 13.58 9.23 47.03
N SER A 28 12.54 9.60 47.79
CA SER A 28 11.19 9.70 47.26
C SER A 28 11.07 10.79 46.21
N PHE A 29 11.77 11.92 46.35
CA PHE A 29 11.86 12.91 45.29
C PHE A 29 12.59 12.33 44.08
N GLY A 30 13.77 11.71 44.22
CA GLY A 30 14.47 11.11 43.07
C GLY A 30 13.69 10.00 42.35
N LEU A 31 12.87 9.22 43.07
CA LEU A 31 12.06 8.11 42.51
C LEU A 31 10.71 8.57 41.94
N PHE A 32 10.06 9.57 42.54
CA PHE A 32 8.73 10.05 42.15
C PHE A 32 8.74 11.42 41.46
N TYR A 33 9.88 12.11 41.43
CA TYR A 33 10.10 13.28 40.58
C TYR A 33 10.29 12.78 39.17
N ASP A 34 9.14 12.51 38.56
CA ASP A 34 9.02 12.12 37.18
C ASP A 34 9.67 13.21 36.33
N TYR A 35 10.82 12.90 35.71
CA TYR A 35 11.15 13.52 34.44
C TYR A 35 10.06 13.07 33.51
N ASN A 36 8.98 13.85 33.44
CA ASN A 36 7.78 13.60 32.66
C ASN A 36 8.13 13.61 31.16
N ASP A 37 8.84 12.56 30.75
CA ASP A 37 9.21 12.16 29.39
C ASP A 37 8.40 10.91 29.02
N GLY A 38 7.15 10.89 29.47
CA GLY A 38 6.16 9.87 29.14
C GLY A 38 5.18 10.41 28.13
N ARG A 39 5.64 10.82 26.93
CA ARG A 39 4.81 11.10 25.73
C ARG A 39 3.35 11.44 26.06
N MET A 40 3.10 12.62 26.64
CA MET A 40 1.75 13.16 26.62
C MET A 40 1.42 13.48 25.17
N VAL A 41 0.90 12.49 24.44
CA VAL A 41 0.12 12.73 23.23
C VAL A 41 -0.99 13.65 23.68
N SER A 42 -0.83 14.94 23.36
CA SER A 42 -1.82 15.95 23.69
C SER A 42 -3.17 15.44 23.20
N LYS A 43 -4.24 15.59 23.98
CA LYS A 43 -5.60 15.21 23.54
C LYS A 43 -5.92 15.79 22.16
N LYS A 44 -5.33 16.94 21.85
CA LYS A 44 -5.36 17.55 20.51
C LYS A 44 -4.65 16.72 19.44
N ASP A 45 -3.41 16.26 19.67
CA ASP A 45 -2.69 15.41 18.71
C ASP A 45 -3.41 14.08 18.46
N LEU A 46 -4.04 13.51 19.49
CA LEU A 46 -4.87 12.32 19.34
C LEU A 46 -6.13 12.60 18.52
N ALA A 47 -6.81 13.72 18.79
CA ALA A 47 -7.99 14.12 18.02
C ALA A 47 -7.65 14.39 16.55
N ASP A 48 -6.56 15.10 16.27
CA ASP A 48 -6.09 15.40 14.92
C ASP A 48 -5.75 14.09 14.16
N LYS A 49 -5.11 13.10 14.83
CA LYS A 49 -4.86 11.77 14.25
C LYS A 49 -6.14 10.97 14.00
N LEU A 50 -7.10 11.04 14.91
CA LEU A 50 -8.38 10.35 14.76
C LEU A 50 -9.16 10.90 13.56
N GLU A 51 -9.19 12.22 13.40
CA GLU A 51 -9.79 12.90 12.25
C GLU A 51 -9.10 12.47 10.94
N GLN A 52 -7.76 12.47 10.90
CA GLN A 52 -7.01 12.00 9.74
C GLN A 52 -7.27 10.52 9.41
N ASN A 53 -7.52 9.67 10.41
CA ASN A 53 -7.89 8.27 10.19
C ASN A 53 -9.30 8.14 9.60
N ALA A 54 -10.26 8.89 10.14
CA ALA A 54 -11.64 8.88 9.66
C ALA A 54 -11.73 9.39 8.21
N ASP A 55 -10.98 10.43 7.87
CA ASP A 55 -10.85 10.96 6.50
C ASP A 55 -10.32 9.91 5.52
N PHE A 56 -9.28 9.19 5.91
CA PHE A 56 -8.70 8.12 5.10
C PHE A 56 -9.70 6.98 4.91
N GLU A 57 -10.34 6.52 5.98
CA GLU A 57 -11.34 5.45 5.93
C GLU A 57 -12.51 5.82 5.02
N LYS A 58 -13.00 7.07 5.12
CA LYS A 58 -14.03 7.60 4.23
C LYS A 58 -13.57 7.58 2.77
N THR A 59 -12.36 8.05 2.49
CA THR A 59 -11.81 8.04 1.13
C THR A 59 -11.71 6.61 0.57
N VAL A 60 -11.22 5.66 1.38
CA VAL A 60 -11.13 4.24 0.99
C VAL A 60 -12.52 3.68 0.69
N LYS A 61 -13.51 3.96 1.54
CA LYS A 61 -14.90 3.50 1.33
C LYS A 61 -15.50 4.07 0.05
N GLU A 62 -15.25 5.34 -0.25
CA GLU A 62 -15.74 6.01 -1.46
C GLU A 62 -15.05 5.49 -2.73
N GLN A 63 -13.75 5.17 -2.66
CA GLN A 63 -12.98 4.72 -3.82
C GLN A 63 -13.02 3.23 -4.09
N ARG A 64 -13.40 2.41 -3.10
CA ARG A 64 -13.48 0.95 -3.25
C ARG A 64 -14.31 0.51 -4.47
N PRO A 65 -15.52 1.06 -4.73
CA PRO A 65 -16.29 0.70 -5.92
C PRO A 65 -15.57 1.07 -7.23
N THR A 66 -14.86 2.19 -7.26
CA THR A 66 -14.05 2.60 -8.42
C THR A 66 -12.98 1.56 -8.69
N VAL A 67 -12.20 1.17 -7.67
CA VAL A 67 -11.15 0.15 -7.78
C VAL A 67 -11.71 -1.18 -8.29
N ASP A 68 -12.80 -1.67 -7.69
CA ASP A 68 -13.42 -2.94 -8.09
C ASP A 68 -13.94 -2.89 -9.53
N THR A 69 -14.53 -1.76 -9.92
CA THR A 69 -15.03 -1.55 -11.29
C THR A 69 -13.88 -1.44 -12.29
N SER A 70 -12.79 -0.72 -11.97
CA SER A 70 -11.60 -0.63 -12.83
C SER A 70 -11.04 -2.02 -13.10
N TYR A 71 -10.92 -2.86 -12.06
CA TYR A 71 -10.45 -4.24 -12.20
C TYR A 71 -11.34 -5.04 -13.14
N LYS A 72 -12.67 -4.97 -12.96
CA LYS A 72 -13.62 -5.67 -13.82
C LYS A 72 -13.48 -5.21 -15.27
N SER A 73 -13.42 -3.91 -15.52
CA SER A 73 -13.24 -3.34 -16.86
C SER A 73 -11.94 -3.81 -17.52
N ILE A 74 -10.83 -3.87 -16.78
CA ILE A 74 -9.55 -4.41 -17.27
C ILE A 74 -9.67 -5.89 -17.63
N MET A 75 -10.39 -6.68 -16.82
CA MET A 75 -10.55 -8.11 -17.07
C MET A 75 -11.41 -8.40 -18.30
N THR A 76 -12.46 -7.61 -18.52
CA THR A 76 -13.36 -7.74 -19.67
C THR A 76 -12.84 -7.05 -20.92
N PHE A 77 -11.79 -6.23 -20.82
CA PHE A 77 -11.25 -5.49 -21.96
C PHE A 77 -10.80 -6.43 -23.08
N ASP A 78 -11.25 -6.12 -24.30
CA ASP A 78 -10.82 -6.79 -25.53
C ASP A 78 -10.29 -5.78 -26.55
N PRO A 79 -9.00 -5.83 -26.91
CA PRO A 79 -8.42 -4.93 -27.90
C PRO A 79 -8.86 -5.26 -29.34
N GLY A 80 -9.39 -6.46 -29.59
CA GLY A 80 -9.89 -6.87 -30.91
C GLY A 80 -11.25 -6.24 -31.25
N VAL A 81 -12.02 -5.86 -30.24
CA VAL A 81 -13.23 -5.05 -30.39
C VAL A 81 -12.78 -3.59 -30.30
N GLN A 82 -12.97 -2.84 -31.38
CA GLN A 82 -12.41 -1.50 -31.63
C GLN A 82 -12.96 -0.43 -30.67
N ALA A 83 -12.67 -0.57 -29.37
CA ALA A 83 -13.26 0.21 -28.30
C ALA A 83 -12.22 1.12 -27.65
N VAL A 84 -11.70 2.08 -28.44
CA VAL A 84 -10.82 3.16 -27.95
C VAL A 84 -11.45 3.87 -26.74
N PHE A 85 -12.78 3.96 -26.71
CA PHE A 85 -13.55 4.48 -25.58
C PHE A 85 -13.31 3.69 -24.29
N LEU A 86 -13.35 2.35 -24.32
CA LEU A 86 -13.13 1.51 -23.14
C LEU A 86 -11.70 1.64 -22.61
N GLU A 87 -10.71 1.79 -23.50
CA GLU A 87 -9.33 2.04 -23.09
C GLU A 87 -9.20 3.39 -22.37
N ASN A 88 -9.82 4.45 -22.90
CA ASN A 88 -9.81 5.76 -22.26
C ASN A 88 -10.53 5.75 -20.92
N ASP A 89 -11.65 5.05 -20.80
CA ASP A 89 -12.39 4.90 -19.54
C ASP A 89 -11.54 4.21 -18.47
N ILE A 90 -10.84 3.13 -18.82
CA ILE A 90 -9.90 2.46 -17.92
C ILE A 90 -8.81 3.44 -17.49
N LYS A 91 -8.17 4.15 -18.43
CA LYS A 91 -7.12 5.13 -18.09
C LYS A 91 -7.63 6.25 -17.18
N ASN A 92 -8.82 6.78 -17.44
CA ASN A 92 -9.46 7.81 -16.62
C ASN A 92 -9.76 7.28 -15.21
N SER A 93 -10.24 6.04 -15.11
CA SER A 93 -10.50 5.37 -13.82
C SER A 93 -9.21 5.19 -13.00
N LEU A 94 -8.11 4.78 -13.65
CA LEU A 94 -6.79 4.66 -13.01
C LEU A 94 -6.21 6.00 -12.57
N ALA A 95 -6.41 7.06 -13.37
CA ALA A 95 -6.02 8.42 -13.03
C ALA A 95 -6.83 8.95 -11.84
N SER A 96 -8.14 8.67 -11.80
CA SER A 96 -9.01 8.99 -10.67
C SER A 96 -8.52 8.34 -9.38
N ILE A 97 -8.20 7.04 -9.41
CA ILE A 97 -7.63 6.33 -8.26
C ILE A 97 -6.33 7.00 -7.80
N LYS A 98 -5.39 7.24 -8.73
CA LYS A 98 -4.11 7.92 -8.43
C LYS A 98 -4.31 9.31 -7.83
N SER A 99 -5.32 10.05 -8.29
CA SER A 99 -5.56 11.42 -7.81
C SER A 99 -5.83 11.51 -6.31
N ASN A 100 -6.31 10.43 -5.67
CA ASN A 100 -6.46 10.38 -4.22
C ASN A 100 -5.11 10.48 -3.51
N TYR A 101 -4.07 9.84 -4.06
CA TYR A 101 -2.70 10.00 -3.58
C TYR A 101 -2.18 11.41 -3.85
N ASP A 102 -2.34 11.93 -5.07
CA ASP A 102 -1.79 13.25 -5.44
C ASP A 102 -2.34 14.38 -4.53
N ARG A 103 -3.61 14.27 -4.08
CA ARG A 103 -4.23 15.24 -3.16
C ARG A 103 -3.70 15.18 -1.71
N LYS A 104 -3.27 14.00 -1.24
CA LYS A 104 -2.77 13.79 0.12
C LYS A 104 -1.41 13.08 0.12
N ALA A 105 -0.49 13.51 -0.74
CA ALA A 105 0.80 12.85 -0.96
C ALA A 105 1.73 12.85 0.28
N TYR A 106 1.48 13.75 1.23
CA TYR A 106 2.19 13.80 2.51
C TYR A 106 1.82 12.65 3.46
N ASP A 107 0.66 12.01 3.27
CA ASP A 107 0.19 10.90 4.08
C ASP A 107 0.57 9.57 3.42
N GLN A 108 1.47 8.84 4.08
CA GLN A 108 1.98 7.55 3.60
C GLN A 108 0.88 6.52 3.32
N ARG A 109 -0.28 6.60 4.00
CA ARG A 109 -1.39 5.64 3.82
C ARG A 109 -2.01 5.77 2.43
N TYR A 110 -2.06 6.99 1.90
CA TYR A 110 -2.60 7.26 0.56
C TYR A 110 -1.72 6.68 -0.55
N LYS A 111 -0.48 6.26 -0.25
CA LYS A 111 0.40 5.55 -1.19
C LYS A 111 -0.23 4.26 -1.73
N THR A 112 -1.19 3.65 -1.01
CA THR A 112 -1.93 2.49 -1.50
C THR A 112 -2.66 2.80 -2.82
N PHE A 113 -3.22 4.01 -2.98
CA PHE A 113 -3.91 4.40 -4.21
C PHE A 113 -2.95 4.52 -5.39
N LEU A 114 -1.74 5.02 -5.15
CA LEU A 114 -0.68 5.05 -6.16
C LEU A 114 -0.29 3.62 -6.59
N GLN A 115 -0.08 2.73 -5.62
CA GLN A 115 0.29 1.33 -5.88
C GLN A 115 -0.80 0.57 -6.64
N VAL A 116 -2.07 0.75 -6.26
CA VAL A 116 -3.22 0.15 -6.97
C VAL A 116 -3.28 0.66 -8.41
N SER A 117 -3.15 1.97 -8.63
CA SER A 117 -3.16 2.55 -9.97
C SER A 117 -2.02 2.00 -10.84
N GLN A 118 -0.80 1.89 -10.28
CA GLN A 118 0.35 1.33 -10.98
C GLN A 118 0.18 -0.16 -11.30
N LEU A 119 -0.27 -0.96 -10.33
CA LEU A 119 -0.52 -2.39 -10.50
C LEU A 119 -1.56 -2.64 -11.59
N TYR A 120 -2.67 -1.90 -11.57
CA TYR A 120 -3.74 -2.05 -12.55
C TYR A 120 -3.35 -1.51 -13.93
N SER A 121 -2.54 -0.45 -13.99
CA SER A 121 -1.93 0.03 -15.24
C SER A 121 -1.07 -1.07 -15.87
N ALA A 122 -0.16 -1.68 -15.09
CA ALA A 122 0.68 -2.78 -15.57
C ALA A 122 -0.17 -3.98 -16.01
N LEU A 123 -1.18 -4.35 -15.24
CA LEU A 123 -2.12 -5.42 -15.58
C LEU A 123 -2.85 -5.15 -16.91
N PHE A 124 -3.32 -3.92 -17.11
CA PHE A 124 -4.01 -3.50 -18.33
C PHE A 124 -3.12 -3.64 -19.57
N TYR A 125 -1.92 -3.07 -19.53
CA TYR A 125 -0.98 -3.15 -20.67
C TYR A 125 -0.53 -4.58 -20.94
N ASN A 126 -0.19 -5.35 -19.91
CA ASN A 126 0.20 -6.76 -20.07
C ASN A 126 -0.91 -7.59 -20.72
N ARG A 127 -2.17 -7.43 -20.28
CA ARG A 127 -3.30 -8.16 -20.88
C ARG A 127 -3.53 -7.76 -22.34
N ARG A 128 -3.44 -6.47 -22.65
CA ARG A 128 -3.57 -5.97 -24.02
C ARG A 128 -2.51 -6.59 -24.93
N GLU A 129 -1.25 -6.57 -24.49
CA GLU A 129 -0.14 -7.15 -25.24
C GLU A 129 -0.29 -8.67 -25.41
N LEU A 130 -0.63 -9.39 -24.33
CA LEU A 130 -0.88 -10.83 -24.40
C LEU A 130 -2.00 -11.20 -25.38
N LYS A 131 -3.09 -10.42 -25.43
CA LYS A 131 -4.16 -10.63 -26.42
C LYS A 131 -3.68 -10.34 -27.84
N GLY A 132 -2.92 -9.26 -28.04
CA GLY A 132 -2.30 -8.95 -29.33
C GLY A 132 -1.41 -10.09 -29.82
N ASN A 133 -0.51 -10.57 -28.97
CA ASN A 133 0.41 -11.67 -29.28
C ASN A 133 -0.34 -12.97 -29.64
N ARG A 134 -1.44 -13.28 -28.94
CA ARG A 134 -2.28 -14.45 -29.28
C ARG A 134 -2.93 -14.30 -30.65
N ASN A 135 -3.49 -13.13 -30.95
CA ASN A 135 -4.11 -12.88 -32.25
C ASN A 135 -3.09 -12.97 -33.39
N ASP A 136 -1.87 -12.46 -33.17
CA ASP A 136 -0.78 -12.56 -34.14
C ASP A 136 -0.34 -14.00 -34.35
N MET A 137 -0.22 -14.79 -33.28
CA MET A 137 0.07 -16.23 -33.38
C MET A 137 -1.01 -16.97 -34.18
N ASP A 138 -2.29 -16.71 -33.94
CA ASP A 138 -3.40 -17.33 -34.67
C ASP A 138 -3.34 -16.97 -36.17
N ARG A 139 -3.06 -15.69 -36.48
CA ARG A 139 -2.91 -15.23 -37.87
C ARG A 139 -1.72 -15.88 -38.57
N LEU A 140 -0.58 -15.99 -37.88
CA LEU A 140 0.62 -16.62 -38.42
C LEU A 140 0.41 -18.12 -38.65
N ASN A 141 -0.26 -18.82 -37.72
CA ASN A 141 -0.63 -20.22 -37.89
C ASN A 141 -1.52 -20.43 -39.12
N LYS A 142 -2.54 -19.60 -39.28
CA LYS A 142 -3.42 -19.65 -40.46
C LYS A 142 -2.65 -19.40 -41.76
N SER A 143 -1.79 -18.38 -41.79
CA SER A 143 -0.95 -18.10 -42.95
C SER A 143 0.00 -19.25 -43.29
N LEU A 144 0.51 -19.97 -42.27
CA LEU A 144 1.35 -21.14 -42.44
C LEU A 144 0.55 -22.32 -43.02
N GLU A 145 -0.68 -22.55 -42.56
CA GLU A 145 -1.57 -23.57 -43.11
C GLU A 145 -1.92 -23.30 -44.57
N ASP A 146 -2.29 -22.06 -44.91
CA ASP A 146 -2.58 -21.64 -46.28
C ASP A 146 -1.36 -21.85 -47.20
N CYS A 147 -0.16 -21.51 -46.72
CA CYS A 147 1.10 -21.75 -47.44
C CYS A 147 1.36 -23.25 -47.68
N LYS A 148 1.16 -24.08 -46.65
CA LYS A 148 1.30 -25.55 -46.76
C LYS A 148 0.29 -26.12 -47.76
N LEU A 149 -0.95 -25.65 -47.75
CA LEU A 149 -2.00 -26.08 -48.67
C LEU A 149 -1.65 -25.72 -50.12
N SER A 150 -1.30 -24.47 -50.38
CA SER A 150 -0.87 -23.99 -51.70
C SER A 150 0.34 -24.78 -52.23
N THR A 151 1.33 -25.04 -51.37
CA THR A 151 2.49 -25.87 -51.72
C THR A 151 2.10 -27.29 -52.12
N ARG A 152 1.16 -27.92 -51.39
CA ARG A 152 0.66 -29.27 -51.72
C ARG A 152 -0.07 -29.29 -53.06
N GLN A 153 -0.92 -28.30 -53.32
CA GLN A 153 -1.64 -28.15 -54.58
C GLN A 153 -0.66 -27.99 -55.75
N LEU A 154 0.36 -27.12 -55.62
CA LEU A 154 1.40 -26.94 -56.64
C LEU A 154 2.15 -28.24 -56.96
N ARG A 155 2.51 -29.03 -55.94
CA ARG A 155 3.17 -30.34 -56.15
C ARG A 155 2.28 -31.34 -56.89
N GLN A 156 0.98 -31.37 -56.59
CA GLN A 156 0.02 -32.23 -57.29
C GLN A 156 -0.11 -31.83 -58.75
N THR A 157 -0.23 -30.52 -59.04
CA THR A 157 -0.29 -30.01 -60.41
C THR A 157 0.97 -30.38 -61.20
N ILE A 158 2.17 -30.12 -60.67
CA ILE A 158 3.44 -30.45 -61.34
C ILE A 158 3.57 -31.97 -61.58
N GLY A 159 3.25 -32.80 -60.58
CA GLY A 159 3.30 -34.26 -60.72
C GLY A 159 2.31 -34.80 -61.75
N SER A 160 1.13 -34.20 -61.88
CA SER A 160 0.13 -34.58 -62.88
C SER A 160 0.50 -34.18 -64.31
N VAL A 161 1.25 -33.07 -64.47
CA VAL A 161 1.75 -32.61 -65.77
C VAL A 161 2.93 -33.45 -66.25
N SER A 162 3.75 -33.99 -65.35
CA SER A 162 4.90 -34.83 -65.71
C SER A 162 4.55 -36.28 -66.09
N ASN A 163 3.31 -36.73 -65.85
CA ASN A 163 2.82 -38.08 -66.14
C ASN A 163 1.95 -38.16 -67.41
N LYS A 164 1.98 -37.13 -68.23
CA LYS A 164 1.27 -37.01 -69.50
C LYS A 164 2.28 -36.75 -70.62
#